data_AF-A0A822DHK8-F1
#
_entry.id   AF-A0A822DHK8-F1
#
_cell.length_a   1.000
_cell.length_b   1.000
_cell.length_c   1.000
_cell.angle_alpha   90.00
_cell.angle_beta   90.00
_cell.angle_gamma   90.00
#
_symmetry.space_group_name_H-M   'P 1'
#
loop_
_entity.id
_entity.type
_entity.pdbx_description
1 polymer ?
#
loop_
_entity_poly.entity_id
_entity_poly.type
_entity_poly.pdbx_seq_one_letter_code
_entity_poly.pdbx_strand_id
1 'polypeptide(L)'
;MRMLGAHTLIVTFAAGGANKDYSVGDIMLIKDHLNFPSMAGNNPLIGHNDERFGPRFPPVGHAYDRQYLSQMKQVAKKHNLDLREGIYCGLGGPCYETIAEINMLRSLGGDAV
;
A
#
# COMPACT_ATOMS: atom_id res chain seq x y z
N MET A 1 -11.50 15.25 1.44
CA MET A 1 -10.35 15.72 2.24
C MET A 1 -9.57 16.83 1.55
N ARG A 2 -9.13 16.66 0.30
CA ARG A 2 -8.39 17.71 -0.44
C ARG A 2 -9.09 19.07 -0.46
N MET A 3 -10.40 19.11 -0.76
CA MET A 3 -11.18 20.36 -0.76
C MET A 3 -11.34 21.00 0.64
N LEU A 4 -11.08 20.25 1.71
CA LEU A 4 -11.05 20.77 3.08
C LEU A 4 -9.65 21.28 3.47
N GLY A 5 -8.69 21.28 2.54
CA GLY A 5 -7.32 21.75 2.79
C GLY A 5 -6.34 20.68 3.27
N ALA A 6 -6.67 19.39 3.21
CA ALA A 6 -5.72 18.34 3.56
C ALA A 6 -4.58 18.24 2.52
N HIS A 7 -3.35 18.15 3.02
CA HIS A 7 -2.13 17.96 2.21
C HIS A 7 -1.49 16.58 2.41
N THR A 8 -1.81 15.92 3.52
CA THR A 8 -1.28 14.60 3.88
C THR A 8 -2.43 13.65 4.16
N LEU A 9 -2.33 12.44 3.64
CA LEU A 9 -3.26 11.34 3.92
C LEU A 9 -2.47 10.20 4.56
N ILE A 10 -2.88 9.80 5.76
CA ILE A 10 -2.36 8.61 6.43
C ILE A 10 -3.45 7.54 6.32
N VAL A 11 -3.08 6.37 5.81
CA VAL A 11 -3.99 5.23 5.64
C VAL A 11 -3.48 4.07 6.49
N THR A 12 -4.37 3.49 7.29
CA THR A 12 -4.09 2.33 8.14
C THR A 12 -5.18 1.29 7.96
N PHE A 13 -4.81 0.02 7.85
CA PHE A 13 -5.74 -1.08 7.71
C PHE A 13 -5.05 -2.38 8.16
N ALA A 14 -5.83 -3.44 8.35
CA ALA A 14 -5.33 -4.78 8.63
C ALA A 14 -5.06 -5.52 7.32
N ALA A 15 -3.95 -6.26 7.26
CA ALA A 15 -3.53 -7.02 6.09
C ALA A 15 -3.06 -8.42 6.49
N GLY A 16 -3.15 -9.38 5.57
CA GLY A 16 -2.55 -10.69 5.70
C GLY A 16 -1.04 -10.64 5.40
N GLY A 17 -0.22 -11.23 6.26
CA GLY A 17 1.22 -11.36 6.01
C GLY A 17 1.51 -12.41 4.94
N ALA A 18 2.00 -12.00 3.78
CA ALA A 18 2.48 -12.91 2.74
C ALA A 18 3.97 -13.26 2.95
N ASN A 19 4.75 -12.33 3.51
CA ASN A 19 6.13 -12.55 3.89
C ASN A 19 6.23 -13.48 5.12
N LYS A 20 7.06 -14.53 5.03
CA LYS A 20 7.21 -15.55 6.07
C LYS A 20 7.95 -15.06 7.32
N ASP A 21 8.68 -13.95 7.19
CA ASP A 21 9.42 -13.36 8.32
C ASP A 21 8.53 -12.47 9.19
N TYR A 22 7.26 -12.26 8.79
CA TYR A 22 6.32 -11.41 9.50
C TYR A 22 5.48 -12.23 10.47
N SER A 23 5.14 -11.61 11.59
CA SER A 23 4.29 -12.20 12.63
C SER A 23 2.97 -11.43 12.78
N VAL A 24 1.95 -12.11 13.30
CA VAL A 24 0.69 -11.45 13.66
C VAL A 24 0.98 -10.34 14.68
N GLY A 25 0.51 -9.12 14.39
CA GLY A 25 0.76 -7.93 15.21
C GLY A 25 1.93 -7.08 14.73
N ASP A 26 2.74 -7.54 13.77
CA ASP A 26 3.75 -6.71 13.14
C ASP A 26 3.11 -5.52 12.42
N ILE A 27 3.75 -4.35 12.52
CA ILE A 27 3.36 -3.15 11.78
C ILE A 27 4.28 -3.02 10.57
N MET A 28 3.68 -2.95 9.38
CA MET A 28 4.41 -2.76 8.12
C MET A 28 4.19 -1.36 7.54
N LEU A 29 5.29 -0.66 7.26
CA LEU A 29 5.26 0.51 6.38
C LEU A 29 5.15 0.06 4.93
N ILE A 30 4.17 0.60 4.21
CA ILE A 30 4.01 0.33 2.78
C ILE A 30 4.99 1.22 2.01
N LYS A 31 6.00 0.62 1.39
CA LYS A 31 6.96 1.32 0.52
C LYS A 31 6.51 1.39 -0.93
N ASP A 32 5.69 0.42 -1.35
CA ASP A 32 5.14 0.32 -2.70
C ASP A 32 3.89 -0.58 -2.72
N HIS A 33 3.21 -0.67 -3.86
CA HIS A 33 2.07 -1.56 -4.02
C HIS A 33 1.98 -2.26 -5.38
N LEU A 34 1.36 -3.45 -5.37
CA LEU A 34 0.84 -4.13 -6.56
C LEU A 34 -0.69 -3.97 -6.57
N ASN A 35 -1.24 -3.33 -7.61
CA ASN A 35 -2.66 -3.01 -7.69
C ASN A 35 -3.38 -3.88 -8.72
N PHE A 36 -3.73 -5.10 -8.33
CA PHE A 36 -4.36 -6.08 -9.23
C PHE A 36 -5.72 -5.60 -9.79
N PRO A 37 -6.63 -5.00 -8.98
CA PRO A 37 -7.86 -4.42 -9.52
C PRO A 37 -7.58 -3.41 -10.64
N SER A 38 -6.60 -2.51 -10.46
CA SER A 38 -6.27 -1.53 -11.49
C SER A 38 -5.67 -2.14 -12.74
N MET A 39 -4.82 -3.17 -12.60
CA MET A 39 -4.27 -3.92 -13.75
C MET A 39 -5.37 -4.62 -14.55
N ALA A 40 -6.46 -5.02 -13.89
CA ALA A 40 -7.64 -5.62 -14.52
C ALA A 40 -8.67 -4.57 -15.02
N GLY A 41 -8.34 -3.27 -15.00
CA GLY A 41 -9.24 -2.22 -15.45
C GLY A 41 -10.32 -1.84 -14.44
N ASN A 42 -10.11 -2.08 -13.15
CA ASN A 42 -10.92 -1.58 -12.04
C ASN A 42 -10.12 -0.57 -11.21
N ASN A 43 -9.80 0.56 -11.83
CA ASN A 43 -9.07 1.68 -11.21
C ASN A 43 -10.03 2.85 -10.91
N PRO A 44 -9.93 3.53 -9.76
CA PRO A 44 -10.82 4.63 -9.40
C PRO A 44 -10.76 5.85 -10.32
N LEU A 45 -9.74 5.97 -11.18
CA LEU A 45 -9.57 7.05 -12.15
C LEU A 45 -10.18 6.73 -13.53
N ILE A 46 -10.82 5.56 -13.69
CA ILE A 46 -11.57 5.22 -14.90
C ILE A 46 -12.80 6.13 -15.01
N GLY A 47 -13.07 6.61 -16.23
CA GLY A 47 -14.11 7.59 -16.51
C GLY A 47 -13.53 8.96 -16.91
N HIS A 48 -14.34 10.00 -16.80
CA HIS A 48 -13.98 11.38 -17.16
C HIS A 48 -12.97 11.98 -16.16
N ASN A 49 -11.97 12.72 -16.64
CA ASN A 49 -10.99 13.39 -15.79
C ASN A 49 -11.40 14.84 -15.51
N ASP A 50 -11.44 15.20 -14.23
CA ASP A 50 -11.60 16.58 -13.79
C ASP A 50 -10.23 17.19 -13.47
N GLU A 51 -9.79 18.10 -14.34
CA GLU A 51 -8.45 18.72 -14.28
C GLU A 51 -8.21 19.53 -13.00
N ARG A 52 -9.26 19.87 -12.23
CA ARG A 52 -9.13 20.54 -10.93
C ARG A 52 -8.43 19.66 -9.89
N PHE A 53 -8.45 18.34 -10.04
CA PHE A 53 -7.84 17.40 -9.10
C PHE A 53 -6.46 16.90 -9.51
N GLY A 54 -6.17 16.87 -10.81
CA GLY A 54 -4.88 16.39 -11.29
C GLY A 54 -4.86 16.03 -12.78
N PRO A 55 -3.70 15.57 -13.27
CA PRO A 55 -3.52 15.17 -14.66
C PRO A 55 -4.28 13.87 -14.97
N ARG A 56 -4.58 13.66 -16.26
CA ARG A 56 -5.23 12.43 -16.72
C ARG A 56 -4.44 11.16 -16.41
N PHE A 57 -3.11 11.25 -16.45
CA PHE A 57 -2.19 10.13 -16.26
C PHE A 57 -1.20 10.47 -15.14
N PRO A 58 -1.59 10.31 -13.86
CA PRO A 58 -0.72 10.63 -12.74
C PRO A 58 0.41 9.59 -12.60
N PRO A 59 1.67 10.01 -12.37
CA PRO A 59 2.74 9.09 -12.04
C PRO A 59 2.56 8.55 -10.61
N VAL A 60 2.73 7.23 -10.43
CA VAL A 60 2.53 6.55 -9.13
C VAL A 60 3.82 6.08 -8.46
N GLY A 61 4.99 6.19 -9.11
CA GLY A 61 6.27 5.71 -8.57
C GLY A 61 6.76 6.41 -7.29
N HIS A 62 6.09 7.49 -6.89
CA HIS A 62 6.34 8.22 -5.64
C HIS A 62 5.04 8.41 -4.83
N ALA A 63 4.09 7.49 -4.95
CA ALA A 63 2.83 7.54 -4.20
C ALA A 63 3.03 7.48 -2.68
N TYR A 64 4.10 6.82 -2.22
CA TYR A 64 4.52 6.78 -0.82
C TYR A 64 5.68 7.74 -0.60
N ASP A 65 5.44 8.77 0.22
CA ASP A 65 6.42 9.82 0.47
C ASP A 65 7.62 9.29 1.29
N ARG A 66 8.81 9.41 0.72
CA ARG A 66 10.06 8.91 1.32
C ARG A 66 10.44 9.64 2.61
N GLN A 67 10.07 10.92 2.75
CA GLN A 67 10.34 11.69 3.97
C GLN A 67 9.44 11.17 5.09
N TYR A 68 8.15 10.92 4.83
CA TYR A 68 7.25 10.33 5.82
C TYR A 68 7.69 8.91 6.22
N LEU A 69 8.10 8.07 5.27
CA LEU A 69 8.64 6.73 5.59
C LEU A 69 9.87 6.83 6.49
N SER A 70 10.81 7.74 6.20
CA SER A 70 12.00 7.97 7.02
C SER A 70 11.64 8.45 8.43
N GLN A 71 10.71 9.41 8.55
CA GLN A 71 10.23 9.92 9.84
C GLN A 71 9.57 8.82 10.67
N MET A 72 8.74 7.97 10.06
CA MET A 72 8.11 6.84 10.76
C MET A 72 9.13 5.84 11.30
N LYS A 73 10.16 5.51 10.52
CA LYS A 73 11.28 4.66 10.98
C LYS A 73 12.02 5.27 12.17
N GLN A 74 12.26 6.58 12.14
CA GLN A 74 12.93 7.29 13.24
C GLN A 74 12.07 7.27 14.52
N VAL A 75 10.76 7.51 14.40
CA VAL A 75 9.82 7.43 15.52
C VAL A 75 9.80 6.02 16.10
N ALA A 76 9.69 5.00 15.27
CA ALA A 76 9.71 3.61 15.74
C ALA A 76 10.99 3.26 16.49
N LYS A 77 12.16 3.66 15.95
CA LYS A 77 13.45 3.46 16.62
C LYS A 77 13.49 4.16 17.98
N LYS A 78 12.97 5.39 18.09
CA LYS A 78 12.89 6.13 19.37
C LYS A 78 12.04 5.40 20.41
N HIS A 79 11.02 4.66 19.98
CA HIS A 79 10.10 3.94 20.84
C HIS A 79 10.42 2.44 20.97
N ASN A 80 11.56 1.97 20.45
CA ASN A 80 11.93 0.56 20.40
C ASN A 80 10.84 -0.34 19.79
N LEU A 81 10.20 0.15 18.73
CA LEU A 81 9.21 -0.59 17.94
C LEU A 81 9.89 -1.18 16.70
N ASP A 82 9.72 -2.48 16.51
CA ASP A 82 10.13 -3.15 15.28
C ASP A 82 9.09 -2.88 14.19
N LEU A 83 9.51 -2.16 13.15
CA LEU A 83 8.71 -1.93 11.95
C LEU A 83 9.21 -2.80 10.80
N ARG A 84 8.26 -3.41 10.10
CA ARG A 84 8.50 -4.00 8.79
C ARG A 84 8.36 -2.92 7.70
N GLU A 85 8.93 -3.18 6.54
CA GLU A 85 8.74 -2.35 5.35
C GLU A 85 8.60 -3.24 4.12
N GLY A 86 7.53 -3.07 3.36
CA GLY A 86 7.19 -4.02 2.31
C GLY A 86 6.21 -3.51 1.24
N ILE A 87 5.97 -4.36 0.26
CA ILE A 87 5.07 -4.13 -0.86
C ILE A 87 3.68 -4.67 -0.50
N TYR A 88 2.67 -3.82 -0.61
CA TYR A 88 1.27 -4.20 -0.39
C TYR A 88 0.59 -4.67 -1.68
N CYS A 89 -0.09 -5.80 -1.65
CA CYS A 89 -0.83 -6.36 -2.78
C CYS A 89 -2.32 -6.09 -2.61
N GLY A 90 -2.88 -5.14 -3.36
CA GLY A 90 -4.32 -4.90 -3.35
C GLY A 90 -5.07 -5.97 -4.14
N LEU A 91 -5.99 -6.69 -3.49
CA LEU A 91 -6.92 -7.63 -4.12
C LEU A 91 -8.38 -7.17 -3.99
N GLY A 92 -9.26 -7.77 -4.82
CA GLY A 92 -10.68 -7.42 -4.85
C GLY A 92 -11.52 -8.03 -3.72
N GLY A 93 -11.09 -9.15 -3.14
CA GLY A 93 -11.86 -9.89 -2.13
C GLY A 93 -13.25 -10.35 -2.63
N PRO A 94 -14.18 -10.74 -1.75
CA PRO A 94 -14.07 -10.74 -0.28
C PRO A 94 -13.46 -12.03 0.31
N CYS A 95 -13.26 -13.06 -0.52
CA CYS A 95 -12.59 -14.28 -0.09
C CYS A 95 -11.11 -14.00 0.23
N TYR A 96 -10.60 -14.65 1.27
CA TYR A 96 -9.16 -14.73 1.49
C TYR A 96 -8.49 -15.51 0.37
N GLU A 97 -7.19 -15.32 0.27
CA GLU A 97 -6.36 -15.88 -0.78
C GLU A 97 -6.21 -17.39 -0.62
N THR A 98 -6.21 -18.09 -1.74
CA THR A 98 -5.78 -19.47 -1.82
C THR A 98 -4.26 -19.58 -1.59
N ILE A 99 -3.80 -20.78 -1.27
CA ILE A 99 -2.36 -21.07 -1.13
C ILE A 99 -1.59 -20.71 -2.41
N ALA A 100 -2.19 -20.96 -3.59
CA ALA A 100 -1.58 -20.64 -4.88
C ALA A 100 -1.44 -19.12 -5.08
N GLU A 101 -2.47 -18.35 -4.73
CA GLU A 101 -2.44 -16.89 -4.82
C GLU A 101 -1.41 -16.28 -3.88
N ILE A 102 -1.34 -16.68 -2.61
CA ILE A 102 -0.30 -16.21 -1.69
C ILE A 102 1.11 -16.51 -2.20
N ASN A 103 1.33 -17.70 -2.77
CA ASN A 103 2.63 -18.06 -3.32
C ASN A 103 2.97 -17.24 -4.57
N MET A 104 1.98 -16.93 -5.41
CA MET A 104 2.13 -16.03 -6.56
C MET A 104 2.50 -14.63 -6.08
N LEU A 105 1.75 -14.05 -5.15
CA LEU A 105 2.00 -12.70 -4.62
C LEU A 105 3.41 -12.58 -4.04
N ARG A 106 3.85 -13.57 -3.26
CA ARG A 106 5.22 -13.60 -2.72
C ARG A 106 6.28 -13.67 -3.82
N SER A 107 6.04 -14.47 -4.87
CA SER A 107 6.96 -14.59 -6.02
C SER A 107 7.07 -13.29 -6.82
N LEU A 108 6.02 -12.46 -6.79
CA LEU A 108 6.00 -11.12 -7.38
C LEU A 108 6.60 -10.04 -6.46
N GLY A 109 7.07 -10.42 -5.27
CA GLY A 109 7.67 -9.50 -4.29
C GLY A 109 6.68 -8.87 -3.31
N GLY A 110 5.43 -9.36 -3.25
CA GLY A 110 4.44 -8.91 -2.28
C GLY A 110 4.74 -9.38 -0.86
N ASP A 111 4.65 -8.47 0.11
CA ASP A 111 4.90 -8.73 1.52
C ASP A 111 3.61 -8.85 2.35
N ALA A 112 2.55 -8.14 1.94
CA ALA A 112 1.24 -8.18 2.59
C ALA A 112 0.10 -8.06 1.56
N VAL A 113 -1.09 -8.50 1.92
CA VAL A 113 -2.31 -8.50 1.07
C VAL A 113 -3.55 -8.02 1.84
#